data_AF-A0A957S429-F1
#
_entry.id   AF-A0A957S429-F1
#
_cell.length_a   1.000
_cell.length_b   1.000
_cell.length_c   1.000
_cell.angle_alpha   90.00
_cell.angle_beta   90.00
_cell.angle_gamma   90.00
#
_symmetry.space_group_name_H-M   'P 1'
#
loop_
_entity.id
_entity.type
_entity.pdbx_description
1 polymer ?
#
loop_
_entity_poly.entity_id
_entity_poly.type
_entity_poly.pdbx_seq_one_letter_code
_entity_poly.pdbx_strand_id
1 'polypeptide(L)'
;DIWDDDNDGDGIRDNLDLSAYAHTKGTRTFTGENPLELTLDNIVSNELTKVEFQLNPTNPEHLWYTNNVFDWPVNDRQGQIQDADGLTFYDVDKTLDPSPNDDGDIRMAPMLEIEINGGRETLPSDDVLAQLGISVLEVVTGTQYAVYAPVQLVTDSTGEANVGFYSRMYYQPTAAWGEAHKVRLVWAIQALNDTCTTFDNGICSTYDPDGMNQLQVVQTYDDDWFLTGLMVTEEHNADIALVYEDPAVTAQTYADKDAPFYFDTLFGLMDGLDKTLLAGADCQPGYAGPGDADGTDTCVPDGKRDMTIDALQTRFDHRTNSGISAQKRWNLPNVLTVERNSYESLDLGMLDTTITRTVQLLDE
;
A
#
# COMPACT_ATOMS: atom_id res chain seq x y z
N ASP A 1 -4.29 -33.24 3.52
CA ASP A 1 -5.28 -33.83 4.48
C ASP A 1 -6.41 -32.81 4.64
N ILE A 2 -7.64 -33.16 5.03
CA ILE A 2 -8.73 -32.16 5.22
C ILE A 2 -8.42 -31.19 6.39
N TRP A 3 -7.51 -31.58 7.28
CA TRP A 3 -7.01 -30.76 8.38
C TRP A 3 -5.61 -30.19 8.13
N ASP A 4 -5.11 -30.35 6.91
CA ASP A 4 -3.87 -29.74 6.46
C ASP A 4 -4.18 -28.30 6.09
N ASP A 5 -3.58 -27.35 6.79
CA ASP A 5 -3.75 -25.92 6.56
C ASP A 5 -2.56 -25.29 5.84
N ASP A 6 -1.57 -26.09 5.44
CA ASP A 6 -0.36 -25.72 4.67
C ASP A 6 -0.07 -26.82 3.63
N ASN A 7 -0.68 -26.70 2.45
CA ASN A 7 -0.68 -27.78 1.45
C ASN A 7 0.71 -28.10 0.85
N ASP A 8 1.65 -27.16 0.87
CA ASP A 8 2.96 -27.34 0.28
C ASP A 8 4.11 -27.40 1.31
N GLY A 9 3.83 -27.11 2.59
CA GLY A 9 4.74 -27.30 3.72
C GLY A 9 5.78 -26.19 3.85
N ASP A 10 5.51 -25.02 3.28
CA ASP A 10 6.44 -23.90 3.31
C ASP A 10 6.46 -23.15 4.65
N GLY A 11 5.48 -23.43 5.52
CA GLY A 11 5.31 -22.84 6.85
C GLY A 11 4.30 -21.70 6.91
N ILE A 12 3.62 -21.40 5.80
CA ILE A 12 2.55 -20.40 5.70
C ILE A 12 1.24 -21.14 5.45
N ARG A 13 0.19 -20.77 6.20
CA ARG A 13 -1.12 -21.38 6.00
C ARG A 13 -1.73 -20.98 4.66
N ASP A 14 -2.47 -21.88 4.03
CA ASP A 14 -3.18 -21.69 2.75
C ASP A 14 -4.02 -20.41 2.68
N ASN A 15 -4.57 -19.94 3.80
CA ASN A 15 -5.40 -18.72 3.86
C ASN A 15 -4.57 -17.42 3.96
N LEU A 16 -3.28 -17.53 4.23
CA LEU A 16 -2.29 -16.45 4.29
C LEU A 16 -1.26 -16.54 3.16
N ASP A 17 -1.19 -17.68 2.50
CA ASP A 17 -0.23 -17.99 1.45
C ASP A 17 -0.68 -17.45 0.09
N LEU A 18 0.19 -16.69 -0.58
CA LEU A 18 -0.02 -16.23 -1.95
C LEU A 18 0.00 -17.40 -2.95
N SER A 19 0.65 -18.52 -2.62
CA SER A 19 0.91 -19.64 -3.51
C SER A 19 0.82 -20.97 -2.76
N ALA A 20 -0.41 -21.33 -2.35
CA ALA A 20 -0.79 -22.53 -1.59
C ALA A 20 -0.35 -23.91 -2.15
N TYR A 21 0.43 -23.99 -3.22
CA TYR A 21 0.87 -25.25 -3.84
C TYR A 21 2.30 -25.20 -4.38
N ALA A 22 3.03 -24.09 -4.23
CA ALA A 22 4.35 -23.96 -4.82
C ALA A 22 5.26 -22.99 -4.07
N HIS A 23 6.39 -23.52 -3.60
CA HIS A 23 7.47 -22.78 -2.96
C HIS A 23 8.85 -23.17 -3.52
N THR A 24 9.90 -22.45 -3.12
CA THR A 24 11.31 -22.84 -3.39
C THR A 24 12.04 -23.44 -2.20
N LYS A 25 11.41 -23.50 -1.01
CA LYS A 25 11.96 -24.15 0.18
C LYS A 25 12.44 -25.57 -0.14
N GLY A 26 13.66 -25.92 0.29
CA GLY A 26 14.24 -27.24 0.03
C GLY A 26 14.64 -27.53 -1.44
N THR A 27 14.33 -26.65 -2.40
CA THR A 27 14.71 -26.80 -3.82
C THR A 27 15.71 -25.73 -4.25
N ARG A 28 15.50 -24.47 -3.87
CA ARG A 28 16.37 -23.33 -4.17
C ARG A 28 16.36 -22.32 -3.01
N THR A 29 17.56 -22.04 -2.52
CA THR A 29 17.84 -20.90 -1.63
C THR A 29 18.44 -19.77 -2.46
N PHE A 30 17.95 -18.57 -2.22
CA PHE A 30 18.48 -17.34 -2.78
C PHE A 30 19.42 -16.69 -1.77
N THR A 31 20.57 -16.22 -2.24
CA THR A 31 21.63 -15.62 -1.42
C THR A 31 22.16 -14.36 -2.08
N GLY A 32 23.00 -13.57 -1.40
CA GLY A 32 23.65 -12.39 -2.00
C GLY A 32 24.45 -12.73 -3.27
N GLU A 33 25.09 -13.90 -3.31
CA GLU A 33 25.85 -14.37 -4.50
C GLU A 33 24.96 -15.03 -5.56
N ASN A 34 23.79 -15.53 -5.16
CA ASN A 34 22.85 -16.26 -6.02
C ASN A 34 21.44 -15.69 -5.82
N PRO A 35 21.19 -14.44 -6.24
CA PRO A 35 19.91 -13.78 -6.03
C PRO A 35 18.80 -14.41 -6.85
N LEU A 36 17.54 -14.04 -6.57
CA LEU A 36 16.44 -14.31 -7.48
C LEU A 36 16.61 -13.41 -8.71
N GLU A 37 16.66 -14.00 -9.89
CA GLU A 37 16.73 -13.30 -11.18
C GLU A 37 15.31 -13.14 -11.73
N LEU A 38 14.80 -11.92 -11.75
CA LEU A 38 13.45 -11.58 -12.20
C LEU A 38 13.45 -10.97 -13.60
N THR A 39 12.69 -11.60 -14.50
CA THR A 39 12.32 -11.04 -15.82
C THR A 39 10.82 -11.17 -15.98
N LEU A 40 10.17 -10.08 -16.37
CA LEU A 40 8.76 -10.07 -16.72
C LEU A 40 8.60 -9.86 -18.22
N ASP A 41 7.92 -10.80 -18.87
CA ASP A 41 7.61 -10.76 -20.29
C ASP A 41 6.12 -10.45 -20.52
N ASN A 42 5.81 -9.87 -21.68
CA ASN A 42 4.44 -9.60 -22.14
C ASN A 42 3.60 -8.67 -21.24
N ILE A 43 4.27 -7.80 -20.48
CA ILE A 43 3.65 -6.68 -19.76
C ILE A 43 3.32 -5.53 -20.73
N VAL A 44 2.18 -4.88 -20.54
CA VAL A 44 1.74 -3.75 -21.35
C VAL A 44 2.61 -2.53 -21.04
N SER A 45 3.09 -1.87 -22.08
CA SER A 45 3.95 -0.71 -21.91
C SER A 45 3.19 0.44 -21.26
N ASN A 46 3.83 1.10 -20.30
CA ASN A 46 3.33 2.26 -19.54
C ASN A 46 2.15 1.98 -18.60
N GLU A 47 1.77 0.71 -18.40
CA GLU A 47 0.80 0.32 -17.37
C GLU A 47 1.54 -0.10 -16.09
N LEU A 48 0.95 0.19 -14.94
CA LEU A 48 1.54 -0.19 -13.65
C LEU A 48 1.43 -1.70 -13.45
N THR A 49 2.54 -2.34 -13.14
CA THR A 49 2.62 -3.77 -12.83
C THR A 49 3.12 -3.95 -11.41
N LYS A 50 2.29 -4.51 -10.55
CA LYS A 50 2.63 -4.87 -9.18
C LYS A 50 3.18 -6.30 -9.14
N VAL A 51 4.31 -6.47 -8.47
CA VAL A 51 4.92 -7.76 -8.15
C VAL A 51 4.92 -7.92 -6.64
N GLU A 52 4.23 -8.96 -6.17
CA GLU A 52 4.11 -9.28 -4.76
C GLU A 52 4.96 -10.51 -4.47
N PHE A 53 5.84 -10.38 -3.49
CA PHE A 53 6.73 -11.42 -3.02
C PHE A 53 6.27 -11.85 -1.64
N GLN A 54 6.05 -13.15 -1.46
CA GLN A 54 6.02 -13.78 -0.15
C GLN A 54 7.26 -14.65 -0.01
N LEU A 55 7.97 -14.50 1.10
CA LEU A 55 9.24 -15.17 1.32
C LEU A 55 9.45 -15.48 2.79
N ASN A 56 10.39 -16.40 3.02
CA ASN A 56 10.84 -16.75 4.36
C ASN A 56 12.37 -16.75 4.44
N PRO A 57 12.95 -16.16 5.50
CA PRO A 57 14.37 -16.30 5.76
C PRO A 57 14.68 -17.76 6.09
N THR A 58 15.89 -18.20 5.75
CA THR A 58 16.37 -19.55 6.09
C THR A 58 16.48 -19.76 7.60
N ASN A 59 16.75 -18.70 8.36
CA ASN A 59 16.64 -18.69 9.82
C ASN A 59 15.28 -18.09 10.25
N PRO A 60 14.32 -18.87 10.74
CA PRO A 60 13.00 -18.36 11.13
C PRO A 60 13.05 -17.40 12.33
N GLU A 61 14.13 -17.39 13.14
CA GLU A 61 14.30 -16.40 14.21
C GLU A 61 14.40 -14.97 13.67
N HIS A 62 14.78 -14.80 12.40
CA HIS A 62 14.91 -13.49 11.75
C HIS A 62 13.56 -12.78 11.58
N LEU A 63 12.44 -13.52 11.59
CA LEU A 63 11.09 -12.95 11.61
C LEU A 63 10.76 -12.17 12.90
N TRP A 64 11.60 -12.29 13.94
CA TRP A 64 11.42 -11.61 15.23
C TRP A 64 12.35 -10.41 15.41
N TYR A 65 13.26 -10.15 14.48
CA TYR A 65 14.21 -9.02 14.54
C TYR A 65 13.71 -7.76 13.83
N THR A 66 12.55 -7.86 13.20
CA THR A 66 11.90 -6.79 12.43
C THR A 66 11.67 -5.53 13.27
N ASN A 67 12.17 -4.38 12.79
CA ASN A 67 11.87 -3.05 13.30
C ASN A 67 12.37 -2.75 14.72
N ASN A 68 13.46 -3.40 15.14
CA ASN A 68 14.19 -2.95 16.32
C ASN A 68 14.77 -1.55 16.06
N VAL A 69 14.54 -0.64 17.02
CA VAL A 69 15.07 0.73 17.03
C VAL A 69 16.23 0.80 18.02
N PHE A 70 17.26 1.53 17.64
CA PHE A 70 18.50 1.74 18.40
C PHE A 70 18.84 3.24 18.42
N ASP A 71 19.41 3.68 19.53
CA ASP A 71 19.83 5.07 19.75
C ASP A 71 21.30 5.26 19.33
N TRP A 72 21.55 6.09 18.32
CA TRP A 72 22.90 6.52 17.97
C TRP A 72 23.40 7.61 18.94
N PRO A 73 24.72 7.74 19.17
CA PRO A 73 25.21 8.75 20.09
C PRO A 73 24.98 10.19 19.60
N VAL A 74 24.26 10.98 20.41
CA VAL A 74 24.07 12.42 20.17
C VAL A 74 25.39 13.20 20.06
N ASN A 75 25.41 14.15 19.14
CA ASN A 75 26.58 14.94 18.73
C ASN A 75 27.69 14.14 18.03
N ASP A 76 27.40 12.96 17.48
CA ASP A 76 28.30 12.34 16.52
C ASP A 76 28.24 13.08 15.18
N ARG A 77 29.36 13.70 14.81
CA ARG A 77 29.51 14.52 13.60
C ARG A 77 30.55 13.96 12.65
N GLN A 78 30.86 12.67 12.79
CA GLN A 78 31.92 11.98 12.06
C GLN A 78 31.39 10.69 11.44
N GLY A 79 31.87 10.37 10.24
CA GLY A 79 31.49 9.13 9.56
C GLY A 79 30.22 9.25 8.73
N GLN A 80 29.67 8.09 8.38
CA GLN A 80 28.52 7.96 7.47
C GLN A 80 27.16 8.17 8.16
N ILE A 81 27.10 7.95 9.48
CA ILE A 81 25.94 8.23 10.33
C ILE A 81 26.32 9.43 11.18
N GLN A 82 25.51 10.49 11.15
CA GLN A 82 25.69 11.68 11.97
C GLN A 82 24.37 12.06 12.61
N ASP A 83 24.43 12.33 13.91
CA ASP A 83 23.32 12.80 14.73
C ASP A 83 23.78 14.05 15.49
N ALA A 84 23.35 15.23 15.04
CA ALA A 84 23.72 16.49 15.66
C ALA A 84 22.69 17.03 16.67
N ASP A 85 21.44 16.56 16.62
CA ASP A 85 20.31 17.13 17.35
C ASP A 85 19.65 16.15 18.35
N GLY A 86 19.93 14.85 18.24
CA GLY A 86 19.43 13.80 19.10
C GLY A 86 17.96 13.47 18.89
N LEU A 87 17.40 13.78 17.71
CA LEU A 87 15.99 13.51 17.44
C LEU A 87 15.76 12.04 17.06
N THR A 88 14.76 11.43 17.71
CA THR A 88 14.33 10.06 17.42
C THR A 88 13.35 10.01 16.24
N PHE A 89 13.04 8.80 15.75
CA PHE A 89 11.96 8.62 14.76
C PHE A 89 10.64 9.24 15.23
N TYR A 90 10.29 9.09 16.51
CA TYR A 90 9.07 9.67 17.07
C TYR A 90 9.13 11.20 17.18
N ASP A 91 10.31 11.80 17.32
CA ASP A 91 10.46 13.26 17.30
C ASP A 91 10.24 13.88 15.94
N VAL A 92 10.70 13.19 14.89
CA VAL A 92 10.50 13.60 13.49
C VAL A 92 9.06 13.36 13.04
N ASP A 93 8.47 12.22 13.40
CA ASP A 93 7.11 11.86 13.02
C ASP A 93 6.27 11.44 14.24
N LYS A 94 5.47 12.39 14.72
CA LYS A 94 4.57 12.20 15.87
C LYS A 94 3.35 11.32 15.56
N THR A 95 3.18 10.88 14.32
CA THR A 95 2.13 9.91 13.95
C THR A 95 2.54 8.47 14.24
N LEU A 96 3.83 8.21 14.45
CA LEU A 96 4.35 6.90 14.83
C LEU A 96 3.97 6.55 16.27
N ASP A 97 3.90 5.25 16.56
CA ASP A 97 3.78 4.79 17.95
C ASP A 97 5.04 5.15 18.74
N PRO A 98 4.92 5.72 19.96
CA PRO A 98 6.09 6.11 20.75
C PRO A 98 7.06 4.96 21.03
N SER A 99 6.60 3.72 21.21
CA SER A 99 7.49 2.57 21.35
C SER A 99 7.38 1.68 20.11
N PRO A 100 8.50 1.30 19.46
CA PRO A 100 9.89 1.59 19.84
C PRO A 100 10.46 2.91 19.24
N ASN A 101 9.66 3.74 18.56
CA ASN A 101 10.20 4.85 17.75
C ASN A 101 10.79 6.04 18.56
N ASP A 102 10.52 6.13 19.85
CA ASP A 102 11.12 7.08 20.80
C ASP A 102 12.43 6.53 21.41
N ASP A 103 12.80 5.28 21.07
CA ASP A 103 14.01 4.64 21.59
C ASP A 103 15.26 4.95 20.74
N GLY A 104 15.14 5.71 19.65
CA GLY A 104 16.30 6.12 18.86
C GLY A 104 16.01 6.56 17.41
N ASP A 105 17.09 6.67 16.66
CA ASP A 105 17.22 7.26 15.33
C ASP A 105 17.84 6.28 14.30
N ILE A 106 18.16 5.05 14.73
CA ILE A 106 18.57 3.94 13.88
C ILE A 106 17.56 2.81 13.95
N ARG A 107 17.21 2.25 12.79
CA ARG A 107 16.33 1.09 12.69
C ARG A 107 16.93 0.03 11.79
N MET A 108 16.81 -1.22 12.23
CA MET A 108 17.07 -2.39 11.39
C MET A 108 15.75 -2.84 10.76
N ALA A 109 15.65 -2.71 9.44
CA ALA A 109 14.45 -3.04 8.68
C ALA A 109 14.79 -4.07 7.59
N PRO A 110 14.04 -5.19 7.48
CA PRO A 110 14.17 -6.05 6.32
C PRO A 110 13.59 -5.35 5.10
N MET A 111 14.26 -5.52 3.97
CA MET A 111 13.84 -4.98 2.68
C MET A 111 14.17 -5.98 1.58
N LEU A 112 13.44 -5.89 0.47
CA LEU A 112 13.93 -6.42 -0.78
C LEU A 112 14.79 -5.35 -1.45
N GLU A 113 16.07 -5.66 -1.62
CA GLU A 113 16.96 -4.88 -2.48
C GLU A 113 16.93 -5.48 -3.88
N ILE A 114 16.61 -4.64 -4.87
CA ILE A 114 16.48 -5.02 -6.27
C ILE A 114 17.53 -4.27 -7.08
N GLU A 115 18.55 -4.99 -7.54
CA GLU A 115 19.55 -4.46 -8.45
C GLU A 115 19.02 -4.48 -9.88
N ILE A 116 18.99 -3.31 -10.51
CA ILE A 116 18.58 -3.10 -11.89
C ILE A 116 19.81 -2.63 -12.67
N ASN A 117 20.25 -3.47 -13.62
CA ASN A 117 21.33 -3.14 -14.55
C ASN A 117 20.74 -2.64 -15.86
N GLY A 118 21.00 -1.39 -16.21
CA GLY A 118 20.38 -0.71 -17.33
C GLY A 118 19.84 0.66 -16.94
N GLY A 119 18.99 1.23 -17.79
CA GLY A 119 18.32 2.48 -17.47
C GLY A 119 17.11 2.30 -16.55
N ARG A 120 16.40 3.40 -16.29
CA ARG A 120 15.25 3.47 -15.38
C ARG A 120 13.93 3.10 -16.08
N GLU A 121 13.98 2.57 -17.30
CA GLU A 121 12.80 2.45 -18.17
C GLU A 121 11.76 1.45 -17.66
N THR A 122 12.11 0.59 -16.70
CA THR A 122 11.20 -0.37 -16.06
C THR A 122 10.51 0.17 -14.81
N LEU A 123 10.97 1.30 -14.26
CA LEU A 123 10.47 1.84 -12.99
C LEU A 123 9.45 2.96 -13.20
N PRO A 124 8.45 3.09 -12.30
CA PRO A 124 7.65 4.30 -12.18
C PRO A 124 8.49 5.52 -11.79
N SER A 125 7.87 6.70 -11.77
CA SER A 125 8.49 7.92 -11.25
C SER A 125 8.87 7.79 -9.77
N ASP A 126 9.89 8.54 -9.34
CA ASP A 126 10.34 8.58 -7.95
C ASP A 126 9.22 9.01 -6.99
N ASP A 127 8.35 9.94 -7.40
CA ASP A 127 7.21 10.39 -6.60
C ASP A 127 6.23 9.25 -6.32
N VAL A 128 5.94 8.41 -7.32
CA VAL A 128 5.05 7.25 -7.17
C VAL A 128 5.68 6.22 -6.24
N LEU A 129 6.96 5.90 -6.44
CA LEU A 129 7.67 4.94 -5.60
C LEU A 129 7.80 5.44 -4.15
N ALA A 130 8.08 6.72 -3.94
CA ALA A 130 8.18 7.32 -2.62
C ALA A 130 6.84 7.26 -1.85
N GLN A 131 5.71 7.51 -2.51
CA GLN A 131 4.37 7.34 -1.92
C GLN A 131 4.09 5.90 -1.47
N LEU A 132 4.71 4.93 -2.14
CA LEU A 132 4.60 3.50 -1.84
C LEU A 132 5.67 3.03 -0.84
N GLY A 133 6.48 3.95 -0.28
CA GLY A 133 7.55 3.66 0.66
C GLY A 133 8.77 2.98 0.03
N ILE A 134 8.89 3.02 -1.30
CA ILE A 134 9.98 2.40 -2.06
C ILE A 134 11.02 3.48 -2.39
N SER A 135 12.29 3.22 -2.03
CA SER A 135 13.38 4.13 -2.34
C SER A 135 14.23 3.61 -3.50
N VAL A 136 14.76 4.53 -4.31
CA VAL A 136 15.64 4.20 -5.45
C VAL A 136 16.96 4.93 -5.27
N LEU A 137 18.04 4.17 -5.28
CA LEU A 137 19.41 4.68 -5.24
C LEU A 137 20.07 4.45 -6.61
N GLU A 138 20.60 5.51 -7.21
CA GLU A 138 21.44 5.41 -8.39
C GLU A 138 22.87 5.01 -7.95
N VAL A 139 23.27 3.78 -8.27
CA VAL A 139 24.58 3.21 -7.89
C VAL A 139 25.65 3.63 -8.91
N VAL A 140 25.31 3.57 -10.19
CA VAL A 140 26.16 4.04 -11.29
C VAL A 140 25.30 4.90 -12.20
N THR A 141 25.74 6.14 -12.42
CA THR A 141 24.98 7.16 -13.15
C THR A 141 24.43 6.64 -14.47
N GLY A 142 23.11 6.59 -14.58
CA GLY A 142 22.34 6.21 -15.75
C GLY A 142 22.33 4.73 -16.10
N THR A 143 23.01 3.86 -15.33
CA THR A 143 23.24 2.46 -15.74
C THR A 143 23.03 1.41 -14.65
N GLN A 144 22.98 1.80 -13.38
CA GLN A 144 22.74 0.84 -12.31
C GLN A 144 21.96 1.50 -11.17
N TYR A 145 20.88 0.84 -10.75
CA TYR A 145 20.03 1.28 -9.67
C TYR A 145 19.84 0.16 -8.64
N ALA A 146 19.72 0.55 -7.37
CA ALA A 146 19.29 -0.31 -6.27
C ALA A 146 17.94 0.22 -5.78
N VAL A 147 16.91 -0.62 -5.83
CA VAL A 147 15.58 -0.30 -5.32
C VAL A 147 15.37 -1.01 -4.00
N TYR A 148 14.93 -0.29 -2.97
CA TYR A 148 14.61 -0.86 -1.67
C TYR A 148 13.11 -0.85 -1.46
N ALA A 149 12.50 -2.04 -1.53
CA ALA A 149 11.09 -2.25 -1.23
C ALA A 149 10.93 -2.75 0.22
N PRO A 150 10.07 -2.11 1.04
CA PRO A 150 9.90 -2.49 2.43
C PRO A 150 9.22 -3.86 2.56
N VAL A 151 9.71 -4.66 3.50
CA VAL A 151 9.12 -5.96 3.85
C VAL A 151 8.23 -5.82 5.08
N GLN A 152 7.06 -6.44 5.01
CA GLN A 152 6.08 -6.52 6.10
C GLN A 152 5.97 -7.95 6.62
N LEU A 153 5.58 -8.07 7.89
CA LEU A 153 5.43 -9.34 8.57
C LEU A 153 4.06 -9.95 8.28
N VAL A 154 4.04 -11.21 7.86
CA VAL A 154 2.84 -12.02 7.78
C VAL A 154 2.67 -12.70 9.14
N THR A 155 1.54 -12.44 9.80
CA THR A 155 1.24 -12.96 11.14
C THR A 155 0.01 -13.86 11.12
N ASP A 156 0.08 -15.00 11.80
CA ASP A 156 -1.06 -15.87 12.01
C ASP A 156 -1.80 -15.49 13.30
N SER A 157 -2.99 -14.91 13.12
CA SER A 157 -3.88 -14.51 14.21
C SER A 157 -4.33 -15.64 15.15
N THR A 158 -4.22 -16.90 14.71
CA THR A 158 -4.66 -18.07 15.49
C THR A 158 -3.59 -18.53 16.49
N GLY A 159 -2.33 -18.12 16.29
CA GLY A 159 -1.19 -18.57 17.09
C GLY A 159 -0.18 -17.50 17.48
N GLU A 160 -0.40 -16.23 17.14
CA GLU A 160 0.54 -15.09 17.33
C GLU A 160 1.94 -15.38 16.77
N ALA A 161 2.02 -16.20 15.72
CA ALA A 161 3.27 -16.57 15.09
C ALA A 161 3.55 -15.65 13.88
N ASN A 162 4.79 -15.17 13.81
CA ASN A 162 5.32 -14.59 12.58
C ASN A 162 5.64 -15.75 11.64
N VAL A 163 4.96 -15.82 10.49
CA VAL A 163 5.00 -16.97 9.57
C VAL A 163 5.74 -16.67 8.27
N GLY A 164 5.93 -15.40 7.95
CA GLY A 164 6.81 -15.00 6.87
C GLY A 164 6.85 -13.52 6.59
N PHE A 165 7.46 -13.18 5.48
CA PHE A 165 7.64 -11.83 4.98
C PHE A 165 6.86 -11.62 3.69
N TYR A 166 6.35 -10.42 3.52
CA TYR A 166 5.61 -9.99 2.35
C TYR A 166 6.10 -8.62 1.88
N SER A 167 6.32 -8.46 0.59
CA SER A 167 6.79 -7.20 -0.01
C SER A 167 6.11 -6.97 -1.35
N ARG A 168 6.00 -5.70 -1.75
CA ARG A 168 5.46 -5.29 -3.05
C ARG A 168 6.48 -4.41 -3.77
N MET A 169 6.66 -4.64 -5.05
CA MET A 169 7.40 -3.77 -5.95
C MET A 169 6.52 -3.41 -7.14
N TYR A 170 6.65 -2.18 -7.65
CA TYR A 170 5.90 -1.71 -8.80
C TYR A 170 6.83 -1.39 -9.95
N TYR A 171 6.44 -1.82 -11.14
CA TYR A 171 7.12 -1.59 -12.41
C TYR A 171 6.19 -0.82 -13.35
N GLN A 172 6.75 0.00 -14.21
CA GLN A 172 6.03 0.72 -15.27
C GLN A 172 6.91 0.76 -16.54
N PRO A 173 6.98 -0.35 -17.28
CA PRO A 173 7.91 -0.52 -18.40
C PRO A 173 7.58 0.38 -19.59
N THR A 174 8.50 1.25 -19.96
CA THR A 174 8.46 2.07 -21.18
C THR A 174 9.35 1.52 -22.30
N ALA A 175 10.11 0.46 -21.99
CA ALA A 175 10.96 -0.28 -22.91
C ALA A 175 10.91 -1.79 -22.60
N ALA A 176 11.65 -2.59 -23.37
CA ALA A 176 11.85 -4.00 -23.03
C ALA A 176 12.56 -4.14 -21.68
N TRP A 177 12.24 -5.19 -20.92
CA TRP A 177 12.74 -5.42 -19.56
C TRP A 177 14.27 -5.34 -19.42
N GLY A 178 14.99 -5.85 -20.42
CA GLY A 178 16.46 -5.88 -20.40
C GLY A 178 16.99 -7.09 -19.63
N GLU A 179 18.06 -6.88 -18.86
CA GLU A 179 18.67 -7.92 -18.02
C GLU A 179 17.76 -8.28 -16.84
N ALA A 180 17.94 -9.48 -16.29
CA ALA A 180 17.19 -9.88 -15.11
C ALA A 180 17.52 -8.96 -13.93
N HIS A 181 16.48 -8.48 -13.25
CA HIS A 181 16.62 -7.75 -12.01
C HIS A 181 16.98 -8.73 -10.90
N LYS A 182 17.97 -8.41 -10.06
CA LYS A 182 18.41 -9.30 -9.00
C LYS A 182 17.76 -8.90 -7.69
N VAL A 183 16.92 -9.77 -7.15
CA VAL A 183 16.18 -9.56 -5.91
C VAL A 183 16.88 -10.27 -4.76
N ARG A 184 17.17 -9.51 -3.69
CA ARG A 184 17.82 -9.97 -2.46
C ARG A 184 16.99 -9.58 -1.25
N LEU A 185 16.90 -10.46 -0.26
CA LEU A 185 16.47 -10.08 1.07
C LEU A 185 17.67 -9.47 1.77
N VAL A 186 17.53 -8.24 2.25
CA VAL A 186 18.58 -7.55 2.99
C VAL A 186 18.03 -6.99 4.30
N TRP A 187 18.89 -6.93 5.30
CA TRP A 187 18.69 -6.13 6.49
C TRP A 187 19.31 -4.76 6.27
N ALA A 188 18.46 -3.76 6.04
CA ALA A 188 18.86 -2.38 5.89
C ALA A 188 19.00 -1.71 7.25
N ILE A 189 20.15 -1.09 7.48
CA ILE A 189 20.35 -0.14 8.57
C ILE A 189 19.91 1.22 8.07
N GLN A 190 18.77 1.66 8.57
CA GLN A 190 18.24 2.98 8.30
C GLN A 190 18.63 3.92 9.44
N ALA A 191 19.06 5.13 9.11
CA ALA A 191 19.33 6.18 10.07
C ALA A 191 18.66 7.48 9.64
N LEU A 192 18.25 8.29 10.60
CA LEU A 192 17.99 9.71 10.37
C LEU A 192 19.33 10.41 10.26
N ASN A 193 19.73 10.74 9.02
CA ASN A 193 21.05 11.29 8.77
C ASN A 193 20.96 12.79 8.47
N ASP A 194 21.86 13.54 9.08
CA ASP A 194 22.04 14.95 8.78
C ASP A 194 23.00 15.15 7.61
N THR A 195 22.50 15.75 6.53
CA THR A 195 23.26 15.97 5.31
C THR A 195 24.17 17.19 5.49
N CYS A 196 25.47 16.94 5.46
CA CYS A 196 26.47 18.01 5.54
C CYS A 196 26.81 18.58 4.16
N THR A 197 26.79 19.90 4.02
CA THR A 197 27.18 20.59 2.77
C THR A 197 28.64 21.00 2.76
N THR A 198 29.24 21.29 3.93
CA THR A 198 30.64 21.68 4.04
C THR A 198 31.36 21.02 5.21
N PHE A 199 32.57 20.52 4.95
CA PHE A 199 33.42 19.88 5.96
C PHE A 199 34.68 20.70 6.26
N ASP A 200 34.99 20.86 7.55
CA ASP A 200 36.24 21.43 8.04
C ASP A 200 37.04 20.33 8.76
N ASN A 201 38.22 19.98 8.22
CA ASN A 201 39.06 18.88 8.73
C ASN A 201 38.32 17.53 8.90
N GLY A 202 37.34 17.25 8.03
CA GLY A 202 36.54 16.02 8.09
C GLY A 202 35.43 16.04 9.14
N ILE A 203 35.18 17.18 9.79
CA ILE A 203 34.04 17.40 10.69
C ILE A 203 33.03 18.29 9.97
N CYS A 204 31.74 17.99 10.08
CA CYS A 204 30.72 18.84 9.49
C CYS A 204 30.75 20.26 10.09
N SER A 205 30.75 21.27 9.22
CA SER A 205 30.76 22.70 9.59
C SER A 205 29.44 23.40 9.26
N THR A 206 28.78 23.00 8.17
CA THR A 206 27.47 23.51 7.75
C THR A 206 26.60 22.36 7.27
N TYR A 207 25.41 22.23 7.84
CA TYR A 207 24.39 21.28 7.41
C TYR A 207 23.49 21.90 6.33
N ASP A 208 22.94 21.04 5.48
CA ASP A 208 21.86 21.41 4.57
C ASP A 208 20.60 21.73 5.39
N PRO A 209 20.03 22.94 5.30
CA PRO A 209 18.80 23.28 6.01
C PRO A 209 17.64 22.35 5.70
N ASP A 210 17.60 21.79 4.48
CA ASP A 210 16.53 20.89 4.02
C ASP A 210 16.95 19.40 4.12
N GLY A 211 18.19 19.13 4.52
CA GLY A 211 18.77 17.78 4.57
C GLY A 211 19.03 17.26 5.98
N MET A 212 18.40 17.85 7.01
CA MET A 212 18.41 17.32 8.38
C MET A 212 17.47 16.12 8.50
N ASN A 213 17.82 15.16 9.37
CA ASN A 213 16.97 14.01 9.72
C ASN A 213 16.41 13.24 8.51
N GLN A 214 17.23 13.04 7.47
CA GLN A 214 16.80 12.33 6.27
C GLN A 214 16.92 10.84 6.49
N LEU A 215 15.81 10.09 6.32
CA LEU A 215 15.85 8.64 6.38
C LEU A 215 16.71 8.09 5.24
N GLN A 216 17.85 7.49 5.57
CA GLN A 216 18.78 6.93 4.59
C GLN A 216 19.14 5.49 4.95
N VAL A 217 19.25 4.64 3.93
CA VAL A 217 19.89 3.32 4.06
C VAL A 217 21.40 3.52 4.03
N VAL A 218 22.05 3.25 5.17
CA VAL A 218 23.50 3.46 5.35
C VAL A 218 24.28 2.22 4.95
N GLN A 219 23.78 1.05 5.32
CA GLN A 219 24.42 -0.23 5.06
C GLN A 219 23.36 -1.33 4.96
N THR A 220 23.63 -2.31 4.09
CA THR A 220 22.81 -3.52 3.97
C THR A 220 23.62 -4.77 4.30
N TYR A 221 22.91 -5.78 4.79
CA TYR A 221 23.43 -7.13 5.04
C TYR A 221 22.51 -8.13 4.38
N ASP A 222 23.05 -8.97 3.49
CA ASP A 222 22.26 -10.01 2.82
C ASP A 222 21.74 -11.03 3.84
N ASP A 223 20.51 -11.50 3.60
CA ASP A 223 19.93 -12.67 4.26
C ASP A 223 19.61 -13.75 3.22
N ASP A 224 19.75 -15.00 3.62
CA ASP A 224 19.45 -16.14 2.76
C ASP A 224 17.97 -16.49 2.92
N TRP A 225 17.27 -16.69 1.81
CA TRP A 225 15.82 -16.84 1.82
C TRP A 225 15.30 -17.83 0.78
N PHE A 226 14.04 -18.22 0.94
CA PHE A 226 13.29 -18.98 -0.07
C PHE A 226 11.97 -18.26 -0.38
N LEU A 227 11.55 -18.35 -1.63
CA LEU A 227 10.31 -17.78 -2.13
C LEU A 227 9.17 -18.73 -1.77
N THR A 228 8.16 -18.22 -1.09
CA THR A 228 6.94 -18.95 -0.71
C THR A 228 5.78 -18.59 -1.62
N GLY A 229 5.76 -17.36 -2.15
CA GLY A 229 4.77 -16.99 -3.17
C GLY A 229 5.21 -15.82 -4.04
N LEU A 230 4.70 -15.79 -5.27
CA LEU A 230 4.93 -14.70 -6.21
C LEU A 230 3.64 -14.44 -6.99
N MET A 231 3.15 -13.21 -6.92
CA MET A 231 1.99 -12.76 -7.69
C MET A 231 2.38 -11.56 -8.54
N VAL A 232 1.94 -11.56 -9.81
CA VAL A 232 2.14 -10.45 -10.73
C VAL A 232 0.77 -9.97 -11.19
N THR A 233 0.48 -8.70 -10.95
CA THR A 233 -0.79 -8.07 -11.27
C THR A 233 -0.53 -6.83 -12.11
N GLU A 234 -1.09 -6.79 -13.32
CA GLU A 234 -1.13 -5.58 -14.14
C GLU A 234 -2.39 -4.78 -13.81
N GLU A 235 -2.24 -3.52 -13.43
CA GLU A 235 -3.33 -2.65 -13.04
C GLU A 235 -3.64 -1.66 -14.17
N HIS A 236 -4.90 -1.58 -14.56
CA HIS A 236 -5.39 -0.75 -15.67
C HIS A 236 -6.21 0.43 -15.14
N ASN A 237 -5.63 1.18 -14.20
CA ASN A 237 -6.28 2.22 -13.41
C ASN A 237 -7.28 1.69 -12.37
N ALA A 238 -7.56 2.54 -11.38
CA ALA A 238 -8.58 2.31 -10.37
C ALA A 238 -9.42 3.57 -10.17
N ASP A 239 -10.74 3.41 -10.22
CA ASP A 239 -11.68 4.44 -9.83
C ASP A 239 -12.15 4.18 -8.40
N ILE A 240 -12.16 5.21 -7.56
CA ILE A 240 -12.65 5.16 -6.18
C ILE A 240 -13.72 6.22 -5.98
N ALA A 241 -14.82 5.82 -5.34
CA ALA A 241 -15.87 6.72 -4.88
C ALA A 241 -15.86 6.81 -3.35
N LEU A 242 -15.61 8.00 -2.82
CA LEU A 242 -15.72 8.30 -1.40
C LEU A 242 -17.11 8.89 -1.13
N VAL A 243 -17.89 8.22 -0.29
CA VAL A 243 -19.27 8.60 0.03
C VAL A 243 -19.39 8.89 1.51
N TYR A 244 -19.85 10.09 1.85
CA TYR A 244 -19.98 10.57 3.23
C TYR A 244 -21.26 11.40 3.40
N GLU A 245 -21.72 11.59 4.64
CA GLU A 245 -22.83 12.49 4.94
C GLU A 245 -22.31 13.93 5.02
N ASP A 246 -22.91 14.87 4.27
CA ASP A 246 -22.59 16.30 4.39
C ASP A 246 -23.12 16.82 5.74
N PRO A 247 -22.26 17.28 6.67
CA PRO A 247 -22.69 17.70 8.00
C PRO A 247 -23.69 18.87 8.00
N ALA A 248 -23.53 19.83 7.08
CA ALA A 248 -24.40 21.01 6.98
C ALA A 248 -25.80 20.63 6.49
N VAL A 249 -25.88 19.77 5.47
CA VAL A 249 -27.17 19.29 4.93
C VAL A 249 -27.83 18.32 5.90
N THR A 250 -27.04 17.48 6.56
CA THR A 250 -27.47 16.56 7.63
C THR A 250 -28.10 17.35 8.78
N ALA A 251 -27.38 18.34 9.32
CA ALA A 251 -27.88 19.18 10.41
C ALA A 251 -29.22 19.87 10.05
N GLN A 252 -29.36 20.37 8.83
CA GLN A 252 -30.61 20.98 8.36
C GLN A 252 -31.74 19.96 8.20
N THR A 253 -31.45 18.79 7.63
CA THR A 253 -32.44 17.74 7.33
C THR A 253 -33.01 17.12 8.61
N TYR A 254 -32.22 17.10 9.68
CA TYR A 254 -32.58 16.49 10.96
C TYR A 254 -32.86 17.50 12.09
N ALA A 255 -32.82 18.81 11.83
CA ALA A 255 -32.96 19.88 12.85
C ALA A 255 -34.24 19.78 13.72
N ASP A 256 -35.34 19.28 13.15
CA ASP A 256 -36.65 19.19 13.81
C ASP A 256 -37.03 17.76 14.25
N LYS A 257 -36.10 16.80 14.15
CA LYS A 257 -36.37 15.39 14.45
C LYS A 257 -35.70 14.99 15.77
N ASP A 258 -36.51 14.80 16.82
CA ASP A 258 -36.11 14.03 18.00
C ASP A 258 -35.80 12.59 17.55
N ALA A 259 -34.56 12.27 17.22
CA ALA A 259 -34.24 10.97 16.63
C ALA A 259 -33.00 10.32 17.24
N PRO A 260 -33.15 9.19 17.96
CA PRO A 260 -32.07 8.21 18.20
C PRO A 260 -31.60 7.47 16.94
N PHE A 261 -32.01 7.89 15.74
CA PHE A 261 -31.88 7.19 14.45
C PHE A 261 -30.83 7.83 13.51
N TYR A 262 -29.82 8.51 14.07
CA TYR A 262 -28.73 9.18 13.34
C TYR A 262 -27.78 8.21 12.59
N PHE A 263 -28.06 6.91 12.56
CA PHE A 263 -27.15 5.89 12.05
C PHE A 263 -27.64 5.15 10.80
N ASP A 264 -28.76 5.48 10.17
CA ASP A 264 -29.31 4.59 9.12
C ASP A 264 -28.87 4.93 7.67
N THR A 265 -28.40 6.15 7.34
CA THR A 265 -28.12 6.48 5.92
C THR A 265 -26.93 5.69 5.37
N LEU A 266 -25.78 5.73 6.06
CA LEU A 266 -24.58 5.02 5.61
C LEU A 266 -24.75 3.50 5.73
N PHE A 267 -25.45 2.99 6.75
CA PHE A 267 -25.77 1.57 6.85
C PHE A 267 -26.73 1.12 5.75
N GLY A 268 -27.75 1.91 5.43
CA GLY A 268 -28.64 1.65 4.30
C GLY A 268 -27.93 1.72 2.95
N LEU A 269 -26.96 2.63 2.80
CA LEU A 269 -26.07 2.66 1.64
C LEU A 269 -25.22 1.39 1.55
N MET A 270 -24.60 0.95 2.65
CA MET A 270 -23.81 -0.28 2.70
C MET A 270 -24.65 -1.50 2.31
N ASP A 271 -25.86 -1.66 2.85
CA ASP A 271 -26.78 -2.75 2.50
C ASP A 271 -27.15 -2.74 1.01
N GLY A 272 -27.38 -1.56 0.43
CA GLY A 272 -27.65 -1.43 -1.00
C GLY A 272 -26.42 -1.71 -1.87
N LEU A 273 -25.23 -1.28 -1.46
CA LEU A 273 -23.96 -1.55 -2.15
C LEU A 273 -23.59 -3.04 -2.14
N ASP A 274 -23.80 -3.72 -1.01
CA ASP A 274 -23.60 -5.16 -0.87
C ASP A 274 -24.43 -5.93 -1.90
N LYS A 275 -25.71 -5.59 -2.00
CA LYS A 275 -26.67 -6.23 -2.92
C LYS A 275 -26.50 -5.83 -4.38
N THR A 276 -25.74 -4.77 -4.69
CA THR A 276 -25.61 -4.25 -6.06
C THR A 276 -24.16 -4.24 -6.53
N LEU A 277 -23.34 -3.31 -6.03
CA LEU A 277 -21.96 -3.11 -6.44
C LEU A 277 -21.08 -4.34 -6.13
N LEU A 278 -21.13 -4.86 -4.89
CA LEU A 278 -20.30 -5.99 -4.46
C LEU A 278 -20.80 -7.32 -5.05
N ALA A 279 -22.12 -7.53 -5.07
CA ALA A 279 -22.73 -8.67 -5.76
C ALA A 279 -22.49 -8.66 -7.28
N GLY A 280 -22.01 -7.56 -7.86
CA GLY A 280 -21.86 -7.40 -9.31
C GLY A 280 -23.19 -7.54 -10.03
N ALA A 281 -24.28 -7.06 -9.41
CA ALA A 281 -25.63 -7.30 -9.89
C ALA A 281 -25.87 -6.60 -11.24
N ASP A 282 -26.19 -7.40 -12.24
CA ASP A 282 -27.03 -7.06 -13.39
C ASP A 282 -28.45 -7.44 -12.98
N CYS A 283 -29.41 -6.51 -13.00
CA CYS A 283 -30.74 -6.75 -12.48
C CYS A 283 -31.34 -8.00 -13.15
N GLN A 284 -31.96 -8.86 -12.33
CA GLN A 284 -32.62 -10.05 -12.83
C GLN A 284 -34.11 -9.77 -13.07
N PRO A 285 -34.68 -10.21 -14.21
CA PRO A 285 -36.12 -10.12 -14.45
C PRO A 285 -36.90 -10.81 -13.31
N GLY A 286 -37.69 -10.03 -12.56
CA GLY A 286 -38.49 -10.53 -11.42
C GLY A 286 -37.87 -10.28 -10.04
N TYR A 287 -36.68 -9.69 -9.96
CA TYR A 287 -36.12 -9.13 -8.74
C TYR A 287 -35.98 -7.62 -8.92
N ALA A 288 -36.91 -6.85 -8.34
CA ALA A 288 -36.71 -5.41 -8.19
C ALA A 288 -35.55 -5.23 -7.21
N GLY A 289 -34.33 -5.13 -7.73
CA GLY A 289 -33.19 -4.72 -6.92
C GLY A 289 -33.46 -3.36 -6.28
N PRO A 290 -32.65 -2.91 -5.32
CA PRO A 290 -32.84 -1.62 -4.66
C PRO A 290 -33.03 -0.44 -5.64
N GLY A 291 -32.53 -0.54 -6.88
CA GLY A 291 -32.71 0.44 -7.96
C GLY A 291 -34.09 0.53 -8.63
N ASP A 292 -34.99 -0.45 -8.46
CA ASP A 292 -36.30 -0.54 -9.15
C ASP A 292 -37.49 -0.31 -8.19
N ALA A 293 -37.35 0.61 -7.23
CA ALA A 293 -38.42 0.92 -6.29
C ALA A 293 -39.55 1.80 -6.88
N ASP A 294 -39.39 2.33 -8.10
CA ASP A 294 -40.42 3.15 -8.78
C ASP A 294 -40.98 2.54 -10.08
N GLY A 295 -40.51 1.36 -10.52
CA GLY A 295 -40.96 0.72 -11.76
C GLY A 295 -40.59 1.50 -13.03
N THR A 296 -39.71 2.50 -12.93
CA THR A 296 -39.24 3.32 -14.06
C THR A 296 -37.81 3.03 -14.48
N ASP A 297 -37.00 2.42 -13.61
CA ASP A 297 -35.75 1.76 -14.02
C ASP A 297 -36.14 0.48 -14.73
N THR A 298 -36.22 0.54 -16.06
CA THR A 298 -36.43 -0.67 -16.85
C THR A 298 -35.24 -1.57 -16.60
N CYS A 299 -35.43 -2.66 -15.87
CA CYS A 299 -34.38 -3.66 -15.73
C CYS A 299 -33.96 -4.16 -17.11
N VAL A 300 -32.70 -3.90 -17.49
CA VAL A 300 -32.14 -4.34 -18.77
C VAL A 300 -31.07 -5.38 -18.48
N PRO A 301 -31.38 -6.69 -18.60
CA PRO A 301 -30.37 -7.73 -18.45
C PRO A 301 -29.42 -7.68 -19.65
N ASP A 302 -28.41 -6.84 -19.57
CA ASP A 302 -27.44 -6.57 -20.64
C ASP A 302 -26.04 -7.13 -20.35
N GLY A 303 -25.89 -7.84 -19.24
CA GLY A 303 -24.63 -8.42 -18.78
C GLY A 303 -23.68 -7.39 -18.16
N LYS A 304 -24.15 -6.19 -17.83
CA LYS A 304 -23.36 -5.14 -17.17
C LYS A 304 -23.87 -4.89 -15.76
N ARG A 305 -22.98 -4.38 -14.92
CA ARG A 305 -23.34 -3.97 -13.56
C ARG A 305 -24.25 -2.74 -13.60
N ASP A 306 -25.37 -2.79 -12.89
CA ASP A 306 -26.29 -1.65 -12.78
C ASP A 306 -25.76 -0.55 -11.87
N MET A 307 -24.96 -0.93 -10.87
CA MET A 307 -24.27 0.01 -10.00
C MET A 307 -22.81 0.15 -10.41
N THR A 308 -22.47 1.34 -10.90
CA THR A 308 -21.11 1.79 -11.19
C THR A 308 -20.78 2.99 -10.31
N ILE A 309 -19.51 3.38 -10.27
CA ILE A 309 -19.08 4.60 -9.58
C ILE A 309 -19.80 5.85 -10.14
N ASP A 310 -20.03 5.90 -11.45
CA ASP A 310 -20.81 6.97 -12.10
C ASP A 310 -22.27 6.98 -11.65
N ALA A 311 -22.87 5.79 -11.52
CA ALA A 311 -24.23 5.64 -11.02
C ALA A 311 -24.32 6.08 -9.55
N LEU A 312 -23.29 5.81 -8.73
CA LEU A 312 -23.23 6.29 -7.34
C LEU A 312 -23.26 7.80 -7.27
N GLN A 313 -22.41 8.50 -8.02
CA GLN A 313 -22.43 9.97 -8.00
C GLN A 313 -23.78 10.50 -8.48
N THR A 314 -24.29 9.99 -9.60
CA THR A 314 -25.56 10.44 -10.19
C THR A 314 -26.72 10.27 -9.22
N ARG A 315 -26.77 9.14 -8.49
CA ARG A 315 -27.87 8.82 -7.59
C ARG A 315 -27.72 9.53 -6.24
N PHE A 316 -26.53 9.54 -5.64
CA PHE A 316 -26.39 9.87 -4.22
C PHE A 316 -25.79 11.25 -3.93
N ASP A 317 -25.07 11.89 -4.84
CA ASP A 317 -24.48 13.22 -4.56
C ASP A 317 -25.55 14.31 -4.49
N HIS A 318 -25.91 14.73 -3.28
CA HIS A 318 -26.99 15.69 -3.02
C HIS A 318 -26.78 17.04 -3.73
N ARG A 319 -25.54 17.37 -4.09
CA ARG A 319 -25.17 18.64 -4.75
C ARG A 319 -25.57 18.63 -6.23
N THR A 320 -25.66 17.45 -6.85
CA THR A 320 -25.84 17.31 -8.31
C THR A 320 -27.04 16.43 -8.71
N ASN A 321 -27.59 15.63 -7.79
CA ASN A 321 -28.66 14.68 -8.07
C ASN A 321 -30.09 15.29 -8.08
N SER A 322 -30.22 16.58 -8.40
CA SER A 322 -31.53 17.23 -8.47
C SER A 322 -32.43 16.51 -9.49
N GLY A 323 -33.63 16.10 -9.05
CA GLY A 323 -34.58 15.37 -9.91
C GLY A 323 -34.49 13.84 -9.83
N ILE A 324 -33.54 13.28 -9.08
CA ILE A 324 -33.53 11.84 -8.80
C ILE A 324 -34.56 11.50 -7.71
N SER A 325 -35.44 10.53 -8.00
CA SER A 325 -36.50 10.09 -7.09
C SER A 325 -35.92 9.49 -5.79
N ALA A 326 -36.68 9.54 -4.69
CA ALA A 326 -36.26 8.91 -3.44
C ALA A 326 -36.03 7.40 -3.63
N GLN A 327 -36.87 6.76 -4.43
CA GLN A 327 -36.79 5.35 -4.80
C GLN A 327 -35.46 5.00 -5.47
N LYS A 328 -35.01 5.78 -6.45
CA LYS A 328 -33.70 5.58 -7.12
C LYS A 328 -32.51 5.78 -6.18
N ARG A 329 -32.72 6.47 -5.06
CA ARG A 329 -31.78 6.66 -3.95
C ARG A 329 -32.06 5.70 -2.78
N TRP A 330 -32.75 4.59 -3.02
CA TRP A 330 -33.07 3.56 -2.02
C TRP A 330 -33.88 4.06 -0.83
N ASN A 331 -34.65 5.12 -1.05
CA ASN A 331 -35.36 5.89 -0.03
C ASN A 331 -34.46 6.44 1.08
N LEU A 332 -33.15 6.52 0.82
CA LEU A 332 -32.20 7.16 1.72
C LEU A 332 -32.43 8.68 1.72
N PRO A 333 -32.21 9.36 2.85
CA PRO A 333 -32.13 10.81 2.93
C PRO A 333 -31.17 11.40 1.89
N ASN A 334 -31.50 12.55 1.30
CA ASN A 334 -30.66 13.20 0.30
C ASN A 334 -29.57 14.07 0.95
N VAL A 335 -28.70 13.43 1.72
CA VAL A 335 -27.67 14.09 2.55
C VAL A 335 -26.25 13.63 2.20
N LEU A 336 -26.11 12.68 1.28
CA LEU A 336 -24.81 12.09 0.93
C LEU A 336 -24.08 12.95 -0.09
N THR A 337 -22.78 13.10 0.10
CA THR A 337 -21.85 13.64 -0.88
C THR A 337 -21.03 12.49 -1.46
N VAL A 338 -20.82 12.52 -2.78
CA VAL A 338 -19.97 11.54 -3.47
C VAL A 338 -18.82 12.26 -4.16
N GLU A 339 -17.60 11.87 -3.81
CA GLU A 339 -16.38 12.30 -4.47
C GLU A 339 -15.79 11.15 -5.27
N ARG A 340 -15.40 11.42 -6.52
CA ARG A 340 -14.79 10.43 -7.39
C ARG A 340 -13.37 10.83 -7.70
N ASN A 341 -12.47 9.88 -7.61
CA ASN A 341 -11.08 10.04 -7.99
C ASN A 341 -10.63 8.82 -8.80
N SER A 342 -9.79 9.08 -9.80
CA SER A 342 -9.17 8.04 -10.63
C SER A 342 -7.68 8.02 -10.35
N TYR A 343 -7.12 6.83 -10.26
CA TYR A 343 -5.73 6.57 -9.90
C TYR A 343 -5.11 5.58 -10.88
N GLU A 344 -3.80 5.61 -11.04
CA GLU A 344 -3.08 4.66 -11.89
C GLU A 344 -3.16 3.21 -11.35
N SER A 345 -3.34 3.05 -10.03
CA SER A 345 -3.55 1.76 -9.37
C SER A 345 -4.48 1.84 -8.18
N LEU A 346 -4.98 0.67 -7.75
CA LEU A 346 -5.82 0.58 -6.56
C LEU A 346 -5.03 0.95 -5.30
N ASP A 347 -3.79 0.50 -5.19
CA ASP A 347 -2.94 0.77 -4.02
C ASP A 347 -2.66 2.27 -3.84
N LEU A 348 -2.37 3.00 -4.92
CA LEU A 348 -2.23 4.47 -4.89
C LEU A 348 -3.53 5.15 -4.47
N GLY A 349 -4.67 4.67 -5.00
CA GLY A 349 -5.97 5.20 -4.64
C GLY A 349 -6.33 4.96 -3.16
N MET A 350 -6.02 3.78 -2.64
CA MET A 350 -6.22 3.45 -1.22
C MET A 350 -5.34 4.30 -0.30
N LEU A 351 -4.08 4.53 -0.68
CA LEU A 351 -3.17 5.41 0.05
C LEU A 351 -3.71 6.84 0.11
N ASP A 352 -3.97 7.48 -1.05
CA ASP A 352 -4.50 8.85 -1.09
C ASP A 352 -5.83 8.98 -0.32
N THR A 353 -6.71 7.99 -0.46
CA THR A 353 -7.99 7.97 0.27
C THR A 353 -7.77 7.98 1.79
N THR A 354 -6.84 7.16 2.27
CA THR A 354 -6.60 6.97 3.71
C THR A 354 -5.86 8.16 4.32
N ILE A 355 -4.78 8.63 3.68
CA ILE A 355 -3.87 9.61 4.28
C ILE A 355 -4.21 11.05 3.93
N THR A 356 -4.80 11.29 2.77
CA THR A 356 -5.10 12.65 2.28
C THR A 356 -6.58 12.95 2.42
N ARG A 357 -7.43 12.15 1.77
CA ARG A 357 -8.86 12.48 1.61
C ARG A 357 -9.63 12.35 2.91
N THR A 358 -9.40 11.26 3.65
CA THR A 358 -10.09 11.05 4.93
C THR A 358 -9.72 12.13 5.93
N VAL A 359 -8.46 12.56 5.99
CA VAL A 359 -8.03 13.67 6.87
C VAL A 359 -8.72 14.97 6.48
N GLN A 360 -8.72 15.31 5.18
CA GLN A 360 -9.43 16.50 4.69
C GLN A 360 -10.91 16.50 5.07
N LEU A 361 -11.61 15.36 4.94
CA LEU A 361 -13.01 15.25 5.30
C LEU A 361 -13.28 15.32 6.81
N LEU A 362 -12.33 14.88 7.65
CA LEU A 362 -12.48 14.92 9.11
C LEU A 362 -12.14 16.30 9.71
N ASP A 363 -11.39 17.12 8.97
CA ASP A 363 -11.04 18.49 9.36
C ASP A 363 -12.08 19.54 8.91
N GLU A 364 -13.06 19.15 8.08
CA GLU A 364 -14.23 19.95 7.67
C GLU A 364 -15.36 19.93 8.72
#